data_AF-A0A7V2PTW4-F1
#
_entry.id   AF-A0A7V2PTW4-F1
#
_cell.length_a   1.000
_cell.length_b   1.000
_cell.length_c   1.000
_cell.angle_alpha   90.00
_cell.angle_beta   90.00
_cell.angle_gamma   90.00
#
_symmetry.space_group_name_H-M   'P 1'
#
loop_
_entity.id
_entity.type
_entity.pdbx_description
1 polymer ?
#
loop_
_entity_poly.entity_id
_entity_poly.type
_entity_poly.pdbx_seq_one_letter_code
_entity_poly.pdbx_strand_id
1 'polypeptide(L)'
;MFMKLAHLLVRLIGSRAKPQEFVDFSVEVGLPILKKLPPHQRVDFYKNVSQKHLGELLVDLSREDRAALMNGLMPLFAREFPLDQLDLLAAFASPGNQYAPEGLNQQDGNDISSSLQDTK
;
A
#
# COMPACT_ATOMS: atom_id res chain seq x y z
N MET A 1 20.48 10.65 11.98
CA MET A 1 20.93 11.65 10.98
C MET A 1 19.95 11.77 9.80
N PHE A 2 19.38 10.67 9.29
CA PHE A 2 18.38 10.63 8.21
C PHE A 2 17.08 11.43 8.48
N MET A 3 16.56 11.41 9.71
CA MET A 3 15.34 12.13 10.11
C MET A 3 15.43 13.65 9.99
N LYS A 4 16.63 14.23 10.13
CA LYS A 4 16.84 15.68 9.97
C LYS A 4 16.84 16.10 8.49
N LEU A 5 17.28 15.21 7.61
CA LEU A 5 17.25 15.42 6.17
C LEU A 5 15.80 15.36 5.63
N ALA A 6 15.01 14.40 6.09
CA ALA A 6 13.59 14.31 5.75
C ALA A 6 12.80 15.55 6.20
N HIS A 7 13.03 16.05 7.42
CA HIS A 7 12.42 17.29 7.90
C HIS A 7 12.85 18.54 7.11
N LEU A 8 14.11 18.60 6.67
CA LEU A 8 14.61 19.68 5.81
C LEU A 8 13.97 19.63 4.42
N LEU A 9 13.79 18.43 3.84
CA LEU A 9 13.13 18.25 2.55
C LEU A 9 11.65 18.61 2.60
N VAL A 10 10.93 18.19 3.65
CA VAL A 10 9.52 18.58 3.87
C VAL A 10 9.39 20.09 4.03
N ARG A 11 10.32 20.76 4.71
CA ARG A 11 10.31 22.22 4.87
C ARG A 11 10.71 22.98 3.61
N LEU A 12 11.60 22.42 2.77
CA LEU A 12 12.05 23.03 1.53
C LEU A 12 11.02 22.87 0.40
N ILE A 13 10.34 21.73 0.36
CA ILE A 13 9.37 21.35 -0.69
C ILE A 13 7.96 21.83 -0.32
N GLY A 14 7.60 21.82 0.97
CA GLY A 14 6.24 21.98 1.47
C GLY A 14 5.56 23.35 1.25
N SER A 15 6.13 24.26 0.45
CA SER A 15 5.39 25.48 0.07
C SER A 15 5.81 26.16 -1.24
N ARG A 16 6.87 25.71 -1.94
CA ARG A 16 7.38 26.41 -3.15
C ARG A 16 7.96 25.55 -4.27
N ALA A 17 8.23 24.27 -4.05
CA ALA A 17 8.79 23.43 -5.11
C ALA A 17 7.69 23.04 -6.10
N LYS A 18 7.91 23.29 -7.39
CA LYS A 18 6.98 22.83 -8.42
C LYS A 18 6.99 21.30 -8.44
N PRO A 19 5.87 20.62 -8.72
CA PRO A 19 5.83 19.16 -8.82
C PRO A 19 6.94 18.57 -9.71
N GLN A 20 7.32 19.30 -10.76
CA GLN A 20 8.42 18.94 -11.64
C GLN A 20 9.79 18.90 -10.94
N GLU A 21 10.11 19.87 -10.08
CA GLU A 21 11.40 19.93 -9.37
C GLU A 21 11.57 18.76 -8.40
N PHE A 22 10.48 18.27 -7.83
CA PHE A 22 10.49 17.04 -7.02
C PHE A 22 10.76 15.79 -7.85
N VAL A 23 10.16 15.70 -9.04
CA VAL A 23 10.42 14.61 -9.99
C VAL A 23 11.88 14.64 -10.42
N ASP A 24 12.39 15.80 -10.81
CA ASP A 24 13.77 15.98 -11.27
C ASP A 24 14.74 15.59 -10.15
N PHE A 25 14.53 16.04 -8.92
CA PHE A 25 15.34 15.63 -7.76
C PHE A 25 15.32 14.11 -7.54
N SER A 26 14.15 13.48 -7.64
CA SER A 26 14.01 12.03 -7.46
C SER A 26 14.77 11.24 -8.53
N VAL A 27 14.78 11.74 -9.77
CA VAL A 27 15.47 11.12 -10.91
C VAL A 27 16.99 11.37 -10.84
N GLU A 28 17.41 12.60 -10.59
CA GLU A 28 18.82 13.01 -10.64
C GLU A 28 19.62 12.60 -9.40
N VAL A 29 18.98 12.56 -8.24
CA VAL A 29 19.66 12.27 -6.96
C VAL A 29 19.22 10.92 -6.39
N GLY A 30 17.91 10.65 -6.40
CA GLY A 30 17.36 9.43 -5.80
C GLY A 30 17.79 8.15 -6.52
N LEU A 31 17.61 8.09 -7.84
CA LEU A 31 17.95 6.89 -8.61
C LEU A 31 19.44 6.52 -8.55
N PRO A 32 20.41 7.46 -8.67
CA PRO A 32 21.82 7.11 -8.54
C PRO A 32 22.20 6.57 -7.16
N ILE A 33 21.61 7.09 -6.07
CA ILE A 33 21.82 6.56 -4.72
C ILE A 33 21.28 5.13 -4.63
N LEU A 34 20.07 4.91 -5.13
CA LEU A 34 19.44 3.60 -5.11
C LEU A 34 20.21 2.57 -5.94
N LYS A 35 20.80 2.98 -7.07
CA LYS A 35 21.65 2.12 -7.91
C LYS A 35 22.91 1.63 -7.22
N LYS A 36 23.40 2.34 -6.19
CA LYS A 36 24.57 1.93 -5.39
C LYS A 36 24.25 0.81 -4.40
N LEU A 37 22.98 0.56 -4.10
CA LEU A 37 22.60 -0.55 -3.24
C LEU A 37 22.76 -1.90 -3.96
N PRO A 38 23.20 -2.96 -3.25
CA PRO A 38 23.17 -4.32 -3.76
C PRO A 38 21.76 -4.73 -4.25
N PRO A 39 21.64 -5.60 -5.25
CA PRO A 39 20.35 -5.97 -5.84
C PRO A 39 19.29 -6.41 -4.82
N HIS A 40 19.66 -7.26 -3.86
CA HIS A 40 18.74 -7.73 -2.81
C HIS A 40 18.23 -6.58 -1.93
N GLN A 41 19.11 -5.65 -1.54
CA GLN A 41 18.73 -4.48 -0.73
C GLN A 41 17.81 -3.53 -1.48
N ARG A 42 17.96 -3.43 -2.82
CA ARG A 42 17.03 -2.65 -3.65
C ARG A 42 15.64 -3.27 -3.66
N VAL A 43 15.55 -4.59 -3.78
CA VAL A 43 14.26 -5.31 -3.73
C VAL A 43 13.60 -5.09 -2.37
N ASP A 44 14.34 -5.22 -1.27
CA ASP A 44 13.83 -4.99 0.08
C ASP A 44 13.41 -3.53 0.30
N PHE A 45 14.15 -2.58 -0.28
CA PHE A 45 13.78 -1.17 -0.27
C PHE A 45 12.43 -0.94 -0.95
N TYR A 46 12.25 -1.43 -2.19
CA TYR A 46 10.98 -1.27 -2.91
C TYR A 46 9.82 -1.93 -2.17
N LYS A 47 10.01 -3.15 -1.64
CA LYS A 47 9.00 -3.82 -0.81
C LYS A 47 8.60 -2.99 0.39
N ASN A 48 9.57 -2.48 1.16
CA ASN A 48 9.30 -1.67 2.34
C ASN A 48 8.58 -0.36 2.00
N VAL A 49 9.00 0.32 0.93
CA VAL A 49 8.35 1.56 0.49
C VAL A 49 6.91 1.29 0.10
N SER A 50 6.65 0.27 -0.72
CA SER A 50 5.29 -0.10 -1.13
C SER A 50 4.43 -0.51 0.07
N GLN A 51 4.96 -1.30 1.00
CA GLN A 51 4.19 -1.75 2.16
C GLN A 51 3.84 -0.62 3.13
N LYS A 52 4.76 0.33 3.36
CA LYS A 52 4.59 1.37 4.39
C LYS A 52 3.96 2.65 3.87
N HIS A 53 4.19 3.00 2.60
CA HIS A 53 3.88 4.34 2.09
C HIS A 53 2.92 4.33 0.90
N LEU A 54 2.64 3.19 0.26
CA LEU A 54 1.72 3.17 -0.88
C LEU A 54 0.31 3.65 -0.48
N GLY A 55 -0.17 3.27 0.70
CA GLY A 55 -1.46 3.75 1.21
C GLY A 55 -1.50 5.28 1.36
N GLU A 56 -0.42 5.86 1.91
CA GLU A 56 -0.28 7.32 2.07
C GLU A 56 -0.23 8.04 0.72
N LEU A 57 0.46 7.45 -0.28
CA LEU A 57 0.53 8.00 -1.64
C LEU A 57 -0.82 8.01 -2.36
N LEU A 58 -1.76 7.16 -1.96
CA LEU A 58 -3.06 7.00 -2.60
C LEU A 58 -4.22 7.60 -1.80
N VAL A 59 -3.95 8.18 -0.62
CA VAL A 59 -4.98 8.52 0.39
C VAL A 59 -6.08 9.42 -0.16
N ASP A 60 -5.73 10.40 -1.00
CA ASP A 60 -6.65 11.39 -1.56
C ASP A 60 -7.21 11.02 -2.95
N LEU A 61 -6.82 9.85 -3.49
CA LEU A 61 -7.34 9.40 -4.78
C LEU A 61 -8.68 8.66 -4.61
N SER A 62 -9.65 9.01 -5.46
CA SER A 62 -10.90 8.26 -5.59
C SER A 62 -10.63 6.82 -6.06
N ARG A 63 -11.63 5.95 -5.92
CA ARG A 63 -11.50 4.56 -6.38
C ARG A 63 -11.27 4.51 -7.89
N GLU A 64 -11.93 5.41 -8.62
CA GLU A 64 -11.85 5.56 -10.07
C GLU A 64 -10.45 6.04 -10.48
N ASP A 65 -9.89 7.03 -9.77
CA ASP A 65 -8.53 7.54 -10.04
C ASP A 65 -7.45 6.50 -9.73
N ARG A 66 -7.62 5.73 -8.65
CA ARG A 66 -6.72 4.61 -8.33
C ARG A 66 -6.75 3.55 -9.43
N ALA A 67 -7.93 3.23 -9.96
CA ALA A 67 -8.07 2.29 -11.07
C ALA A 67 -7.45 2.84 -12.36
N ALA A 68 -7.67 4.11 -12.69
CA ALA A 68 -7.08 4.77 -13.84
C ALA A 68 -5.54 4.79 -13.75
N LEU A 69 -4.99 5.12 -12.57
CA LEU A 69 -3.56 5.06 -12.29
C LEU A 69 -3.00 3.65 -12.53
N MET A 70 -3.64 2.63 -11.94
CA MET A 70 -3.17 1.25 -12.08
C MET A 70 -3.23 0.78 -13.54
N ASN A 71 -4.30 1.13 -14.27
CA ASN A 71 -4.43 0.81 -15.70
C ASN A 71 -3.33 1.48 -16.54
N GLY A 72 -2.90 2.69 -16.18
CA GLY A 72 -1.76 3.36 -16.82
C GLY A 72 -0.41 2.72 -16.49
N LEU A 73 -0.24 2.19 -15.27
CA LEU A 73 1.00 1.54 -14.82
C LEU A 73 1.15 0.09 -15.31
N MET A 74 0.05 -0.64 -15.49
CA MET A 74 0.04 -2.04 -15.87
C MET A 74 0.88 -2.36 -17.13
N PRO A 75 0.75 -1.62 -18.25
CA PRO A 75 1.58 -1.85 -19.44
C PRO A 75 3.07 -1.65 -19.18
N LEU A 76 3.43 -0.71 -18.29
CA LEU A 76 4.83 -0.45 -17.92
C LEU A 76 5.38 -1.61 -17.10
N PHE A 77 4.61 -2.09 -16.12
CA PHE A 77 5.00 -3.26 -15.34
C PHE A 77 5.11 -4.52 -16.20
N ALA A 78 4.18 -4.73 -17.13
CA ALA A 78 4.22 -5.86 -18.04
C ALA A 78 5.45 -5.90 -18.93
N ARG A 79 6.06 -4.73 -19.22
CA ARG A 79 7.28 -4.65 -20.04
C ARG A 79 8.55 -4.97 -19.25
N GLU A 80 8.61 -4.58 -17.97
CA GLU A 80 9.83 -4.66 -17.16
C GLU A 80 9.87 -5.89 -16.24
N PHE A 81 8.71 -6.41 -15.83
CA PHE A 81 8.62 -7.59 -14.96
C PHE A 81 8.48 -8.88 -15.78
N PRO A 82 9.14 -9.98 -15.37
CA PRO A 82 8.97 -11.28 -15.99
C PRO A 82 7.63 -11.89 -15.56
N LEU A 83 6.54 -11.45 -16.20
CA LEU A 83 5.18 -11.89 -15.86
C LEU A 83 4.99 -13.41 -16.01
N ASP A 84 5.75 -14.03 -16.92
CA ASP A 84 5.80 -15.48 -17.16
C ASP A 84 6.34 -16.28 -15.97
N GLN A 85 7.08 -15.63 -15.08
CA GLN A 85 7.67 -16.23 -13.87
C GLN A 85 6.87 -15.90 -12.61
N LEU A 86 5.81 -15.11 -12.70
CA LEU A 86 4.96 -14.77 -11.56
C LEU A 86 3.95 -15.88 -11.31
N ASP A 87 4.09 -16.54 -10.16
CA ASP A 87 3.05 -17.41 -9.63
C ASP A 87 1.96 -16.56 -8.93
N LEU A 88 0.99 -16.10 -9.72
CA LEU A 88 -0.15 -15.32 -9.22
C LEU A 88 -1.02 -16.14 -8.27
N LEU A 89 -1.10 -17.46 -8.46
CA LEU A 89 -1.88 -18.31 -7.57
C LEU A 89 -1.24 -18.33 -6.19
N ALA A 90 0.08 -18.51 -6.08
CA ALA A 90 0.78 -18.43 -4.81
C ALA A 90 0.76 -17.02 -4.21
N ALA A 91 0.86 -15.97 -5.04
CA ALA A 91 0.88 -14.58 -4.58
C ALA A 91 -0.44 -14.14 -3.91
N PHE A 92 -1.58 -14.71 -4.34
CA PHE A 92 -2.92 -14.41 -3.83
C PHE A 92 -3.61 -15.61 -3.16
N ALA A 93 -2.90 -16.71 -2.92
CA ALA A 93 -3.44 -17.96 -2.37
C ALA A 93 -4.09 -17.80 -0.98
N SER A 94 -3.76 -16.72 -0.27
CA SER A 94 -4.45 -16.35 0.95
C SER A 94 -5.33 -15.14 0.63
N PRO A 95 -6.65 -15.28 0.46
CA PRO A 95 -7.56 -14.20 0.74
C PRO A 95 -7.41 -13.93 2.24
N GLY A 96 -6.40 -13.13 2.60
CA GLY A 96 -6.25 -12.65 3.96
C GLY A 96 -7.58 -12.06 4.38
N ASN A 97 -7.92 -12.24 5.65
CA ASN A 97 -9.12 -11.80 6.37
C ASN A 97 -9.51 -10.30 6.21
N GLN A 98 -8.99 -9.57 5.23
CA GLN A 98 -9.23 -8.17 4.89
C GLN A 98 -10.50 -7.94 4.04
N TYR A 99 -11.20 -9.00 3.62
CA TYR A 99 -12.55 -8.93 3.03
C TYR A 99 -13.58 -9.70 3.85
N ALA A 100 -13.40 -9.82 5.16
CA ALA A 100 -14.55 -10.09 6.02
C ALA A 100 -15.38 -8.80 6.03
N PRO A 101 -16.62 -8.77 5.49
CA PRO A 101 -17.51 -7.66 5.79
C PRO A 101 -17.70 -7.66 7.31
N GLU A 102 -17.17 -6.65 7.99
CA GLU A 102 -17.56 -6.35 9.36
C GLU A 102 -19.07 -6.07 9.35
N GLY A 103 -19.87 -7.07 9.74
CA GLY A 103 -21.30 -6.83 9.96
C GLY A 103 -22.28 -7.92 9.56
N LEU A 104 -21.91 -9.19 9.39
CA LEU A 104 -22.93 -10.25 9.30
C LEU A 104 -22.68 -11.40 10.29
N ASN A 105 -23.39 -11.29 11.41
CA ASN A 105 -23.84 -12.31 12.35
C ASN A 105 -23.04 -12.53 13.65
N GLN A 106 -23.51 -11.88 14.71
CA GLN A 106 -24.07 -12.63 15.85
C GLN A 106 -24.97 -11.72 16.69
N GLN A 107 -26.20 -11.53 16.20
CA GLN A 107 -27.29 -11.01 17.01
C GLN A 107 -28.59 -11.64 16.50
N ASP A 108 -28.72 -12.95 16.72
CA ASP A 108 -30.04 -13.55 16.89
C ASP A 108 -29.92 -14.92 17.56
N GLY A 109 -30.73 -15.14 18.60
CA GLY A 109 -30.93 -16.46 19.20
C GLY A 109 -30.18 -16.75 20.50
N ASN A 110 -30.54 -16.05 21.59
CA ASN A 110 -30.83 -16.68 22.88
C ASN A 110 -31.32 -15.64 23.90
N ASP A 111 -32.48 -15.07 23.61
CA ASP A 111 -33.43 -14.71 24.65
C ASP A 111 -34.58 -15.72 24.56
N ILE A 112 -35.18 -16.06 25.70
CA ILE A 112 -36.20 -17.11 25.93
C ILE A 112 -35.63 -18.51 26.22
N SER A 113 -34.86 -18.65 27.30
CA SER A 113 -34.89 -19.89 28.09
C SER A 113 -34.43 -19.67 29.54
N SER A 114 -35.02 -18.69 30.24
CA SER A 114 -34.81 -18.51 31.69
C SER A 114 -36.04 -17.91 32.39
N SER A 115 -37.22 -18.47 32.12
CA SER A 115 -38.38 -18.26 32.98
C SER A 115 -39.29 -19.49 32.91
N LEU A 116 -39.06 -20.41 33.85
CA LEU A 116 -40.05 -21.36 34.41
C LEU A 116 -39.29 -22.35 35.32
N GLN A 117 -38.80 -21.83 36.44
CA GLN A 117 -38.62 -22.63 37.65
C GLN A 117 -39.26 -21.85 38.78
N ASP A 118 -40.58 -21.90 38.82
CA ASP A 118 -41.35 -21.72 40.06
C ASP A 118 -42.76 -22.23 39.80
N THR A 119 -43.10 -23.33 40.50
CA THR A 119 -44.43 -23.88 40.84
C THR A 119 -44.51 -25.40 40.65
N LYS A 120 -44.00 -26.17 41.62
CA LYS A 120 -44.84 -26.93 42.58
C LYS A 120 -44.00 -27.69 43.59
#